data_AF-A0A2D9Y9I3-F1
#
_entry.id   AF-A0A2D9Y9I3-F1
#
_cell.length_a   1.000
_cell.length_b   1.000
_cell.length_c   1.000
_cell.angle_alpha   90.00
_cell.angle_beta   90.00
_cell.angle_gamma   90.00
#
_symmetry.space_group_name_H-M   'P 1'
#
loop_
_entity.id
_entity.type
_entity.pdbx_description
1 polymer ?
#
loop_
_entity_poly.entity_id
_entity_poly.type
_entity_poly.pdbx_seq_one_letter_code
_entity_poly.pdbx_strand_id
1 'polypeptide(L)'
;MTGENRLLYRDINTPIGRLRLVGNGETLHHLYFLPGKQIKNHPNDWIEEKLSFEAVLEQLNSYFAKQCKSFDIDVCFTGTHFQKLVWEQLRNIPFGETQTYAKLAE
;
A
#
# COMPACT_ATOMS: atom_id res chain seq x y z
N MET A 1 15.93 -2.74 -25.47
CA MET A 1 15.46 -1.42 -25.02
C MET A 1 14.61 -1.64 -23.77
N THR A 2 15.26 -1.77 -22.62
CA THR A 2 14.61 -1.99 -21.32
C THR A 2 14.33 -0.63 -20.71
N GLY A 3 13.11 -0.12 -20.89
CA GLY A 3 12.67 1.09 -20.21
C GLY A 3 12.65 0.85 -18.71
N GLU A 4 13.48 1.58 -17.97
CA GLU A 4 13.40 1.65 -16.51
C GLU A 4 12.02 2.19 -16.13
N ASN A 5 11.12 1.33 -15.69
CA ASN A 5 9.77 1.73 -15.30
C ASN A 5 9.85 2.43 -13.93
N ARG A 6 10.09 3.75 -13.94
CA ARG A 6 10.14 4.57 -12.72
C ARG A 6 8.78 4.55 -12.03
N LEU A 7 8.78 4.33 -10.72
CA LEU A 7 7.55 4.42 -9.93
C LEU A 7 7.21 5.88 -9.62
N LEU A 8 5.92 6.15 -9.54
CA LEU A 8 5.34 7.39 -9.08
C LEU A 8 5.06 7.31 -7.58
N TYR A 9 5.09 8.46 -6.91
CA TYR A 9 4.59 8.57 -5.54
C TYR A 9 3.64 9.74 -5.36
N ARG A 10 2.75 9.60 -4.39
CA ARG A 10 1.85 10.65 -3.92
C ARG A 10 1.77 10.63 -2.41
N ASP A 11 1.94 11.80 -1.81
CA ASP A 11 1.76 11.96 -0.37
C ASP A 11 0.37 12.49 -0.05
N ILE A 12 -0.29 11.89 0.95
CA ILE A 12 -1.63 12.27 1.41
C ILE A 12 -1.66 12.44 2.94
N ASN A 13 -2.55 13.29 3.43
CA ASN A 13 -2.83 13.39 4.86
C ASN A 13 -4.02 12.51 5.22
N THR A 14 -3.92 11.77 6.32
CA THR A 14 -4.99 10.92 6.84
C THR A 14 -5.18 11.15 8.34
N PRO A 15 -6.28 10.70 8.96
CA PRO A 15 -6.48 10.82 10.42
C PRO A 15 -5.39 10.14 11.26
N ILE A 16 -4.63 9.21 10.68
CA ILE A 16 -3.54 8.48 11.34
C ILE A 16 -2.15 8.99 10.95
N GLY A 17 -2.08 10.17 10.33
CA GLY A 17 -0.84 10.80 9.88
C GLY A 17 -0.67 10.83 8.36
N ARG A 18 0.50 11.26 7.92
CA ARG A 18 0.81 11.39 6.49
C ARG A 18 1.21 10.04 5.92
N LEU A 19 0.63 9.67 4.78
CA LEU A 19 0.96 8.46 4.03
C LEU A 19 1.63 8.82 2.71
N ARG A 20 2.51 7.93 2.23
CA ARG A 20 3.08 7.95 0.88
C ARG A 20 2.65 6.71 0.13
N LEU A 21 1.94 6.91 -0.97
CA LEU A 21 1.55 5.88 -1.94
C LEU A 21 2.65 5.81 -3.00
N VAL A 22 3.03 4.61 -3.42
CA VAL A 22 4.05 4.40 -4.44
C VAL A 22 3.63 3.28 -5.38
N GLY A 23 3.84 3.45 -6.69
CA GLY A 23 3.41 2.48 -7.70
C GLY A 23 3.53 3.01 -9.12
N ASN A 24 2.79 2.43 -10.07
CA ASN A 24 2.80 2.87 -11.48
C ASN A 24 1.78 3.99 -11.78
N GLY A 25 1.08 4.47 -10.75
CA GLY A 25 0.03 5.48 -10.85
C GLY A 25 -1.38 4.95 -10.65
N GLU A 26 -1.59 3.65 -10.86
CA GLU A 26 -2.89 2.97 -10.68
C GLU A 26 -2.76 1.83 -9.66
N THR A 27 -1.79 0.94 -9.90
CA THR A 27 -1.43 -0.18 -9.03
C THR A 27 -0.54 0.27 -7.89
N LEU A 28 -0.90 -0.06 -6.65
CA LEU A 28 -0.11 0.23 -5.46
C LEU A 28 0.99 -0.81 -5.27
N HIS A 29 2.24 -0.37 -5.15
CA HIS A 29 3.38 -1.24 -4.83
C HIS A 29 3.80 -1.09 -3.37
N HIS A 30 3.77 0.14 -2.85
CA HIS A 30 4.12 0.43 -1.47
C HIS A 30 3.21 1.49 -0.85
N LEU A 31 3.02 1.38 0.47
CA LEU A 31 2.34 2.36 1.30
C LEU A 31 3.16 2.59 2.57
N TYR A 32 3.58 3.84 2.81
CA TYR A 32 4.43 4.18 3.95
C TYR A 32 3.82 5.26 4.84
N PHE A 33 4.03 5.15 6.15
CA PHE A 33 3.84 6.27 7.07
C PHE A 33 5.02 7.26 6.98
N LEU A 34 4.71 8.55 7.04
CA LEU A 34 5.68 9.65 7.06
C LEU A 34 5.66 10.39 8.41
N PRO A 35 6.84 10.66 9.01
CA PRO A 35 8.17 10.21 8.59
C PRO A 35 8.41 8.73 8.91
N GLY A 36 8.96 7.97 7.96
CA GLY A 36 9.23 6.54 8.12
C GLY A 36 10.67 6.18 7.76
N LYS A 37 11.35 5.40 8.62
CA LYS A 37 12.72 4.92 8.36
C LYS A 37 12.80 3.99 7.14
N GLN A 38 11.70 3.28 6.84
CA GLN A 38 11.57 2.31 5.75
C GLN A 38 11.84 2.94 4.36
N ILE A 39 11.55 4.23 4.19
CA ILE A 39 11.69 4.94 2.91
C ILE A 39 13.17 5.07 2.51
N LYS A 40 14.09 5.07 3.48
CA LYS A 40 15.53 5.23 3.22
C LYS A 40 16.16 4.09 2.41
N ASN A 41 15.47 2.95 2.32
CA ASN A 41 15.95 1.76 1.62
C ASN A 41 15.49 1.69 0.16
N HIS A 42 14.73 2.67 -0.33
CA HIS A 42 14.26 2.70 -1.71
C HIS A 42 15.10 3.64 -2.57
N PRO A 43 15.27 3.33 -3.87
CA PRO A 43 15.95 4.24 -4.79
C PRO A 43 15.22 5.59 -4.79
N ASN A 44 16.00 6.68 -4.75
CA ASN A 44 15.51 8.06 -4.76
C ASN A 44 14.86 8.48 -6.10
N ASP A 45 14.54 7.51 -6.95
CA ASP A 45 14.18 7.72 -8.35
C ASP A 45 12.66 7.76 -8.57
N TRP A 46 11.88 7.76 -7.49
CA TRP A 46 10.44 7.93 -7.57
C TRP A 46 10.06 9.37 -7.90
N ILE A 47 9.10 9.52 -8.79
CA ILE A 47 8.64 10.83 -9.27
C ILE A 47 7.36 11.20 -8.53
N GLU A 48 7.28 12.42 -8.00
CA GLU A 48 6.03 12.90 -7.40
C GLU A 48 4.98 13.11 -8.50
N GLU A 49 3.82 12.47 -8.39
CA GLU A 49 2.70 12.69 -9.30
C GLU A 49 1.40 12.83 -8.50
N LYS A 50 0.87 14.06 -8.46
CA LYS A 50 -0.26 14.41 -7.58
C LYS A 50 -1.61 13.92 -8.11
N LEU A 51 -1.70 13.55 -9.39
CA LEU A 51 -2.94 13.06 -10.01
C LEU A 51 -2.99 11.53 -10.08
N SER A 52 -2.01 10.84 -9.48
CA SER A 52 -1.97 9.38 -9.42
C SER A 52 -2.78 8.81 -8.24
N PHE A 53 -3.16 7.53 -8.35
CA PHE A 53 -3.81 6.73 -7.30
C PHE A 53 -5.21 7.21 -6.87
N GLU A 54 -5.97 7.87 -7.74
CA GLU A 54 -7.30 8.41 -7.39
C GLU A 54 -8.24 7.35 -6.79
N ALA A 55 -8.30 6.15 -7.37
CA ALA A 55 -9.11 5.04 -6.83
C ALA A 55 -8.67 4.62 -5.41
N VAL A 56 -7.36 4.61 -5.14
CA VAL A 56 -6.82 4.28 -3.80
C VAL A 56 -7.19 5.38 -2.81
N LEU A 57 -7.11 6.65 -3.22
CA LEU A 57 -7.51 7.78 -2.37
C LEU A 57 -8.99 7.74 -2.02
N GLU A 58 -9.86 7.49 -2.99
CA GLU A 58 -11.30 7.39 -2.77
C GLU A 58 -11.64 6.31 -1.72
N GLN A 59 -11.03 5.13 -1.85
CA GLN A 59 -11.28 4.04 -0.91
C GLN A 59 -10.65 4.29 0.46
N LEU A 60 -9.45 4.90 0.54
CA LEU A 60 -8.85 5.29 1.80
C LEU A 60 -9.70 6.34 2.54
N ASN A 61 -10.19 7.35 1.82
CA ASN A 61 -11.10 8.35 2.38
C ASN A 61 -12.38 7.69 2.91
N SER A 62 -12.97 6.79 2.14
CA SER A 62 -14.16 6.03 2.54
C SER A 62 -13.90 5.12 3.74
N TYR A 63 -12.72 4.51 3.81
CA TYR A 63 -12.28 3.68 4.95
C TYR A 63 -12.20 4.51 6.23
N PHE A 64 -11.52 5.66 6.18
CA PHE A 64 -11.41 6.55 7.34
C PHE A 64 -12.75 7.19 7.73
N ALA A 65 -13.66 7.38 6.77
CA ALA A 65 -15.04 7.79 7.02
C ALA A 65 -15.94 6.65 7.55
N LYS A 66 -15.40 5.43 7.73
CA LYS A 66 -16.13 4.21 8.15
C LYS A 66 -17.22 3.77 7.17
N GLN A 67 -17.14 4.20 5.91
CA GLN A 67 -18.08 3.88 4.84
C GLN A 67 -17.61 2.69 4.00
N CYS A 68 -16.32 2.36 4.06
CA CYS A 68 -15.72 1.23 3.35
C CYS A 68 -15.07 0.25 4.35
N LYS A 69 -15.34 -1.05 4.17
CA LYS A 69 -14.78 -2.13 4.99
C LYS A 69 -13.93 -3.13 4.18
N SER A 70 -13.84 -2.97 2.87
CA SER A 70 -13.10 -3.85 1.96
C SER A 70 -12.47 -3.03 0.85
N PHE A 71 -11.21 -3.28 0.54
CA PHE A 71 -10.53 -2.60 -0.55
C PHE A 71 -10.62 -3.42 -1.83
N ASP A 72 -11.00 -2.74 -2.92
CA ASP A 72 -10.95 -3.25 -4.29
C ASP A 72 -9.92 -2.42 -5.07
N ILE A 73 -8.64 -2.65 -4.77
CA ILE A 73 -7.50 -1.95 -5.36
C ILE A 73 -6.46 -2.95 -5.83
N ASP A 74 -5.81 -2.63 -6.94
CA ASP A 74 -4.70 -3.43 -7.44
C ASP A 74 -3.45 -3.19 -6.59
N VAL A 75 -2.90 -4.28 -6.04
CA VAL A 75 -1.66 -4.26 -5.26
C VAL A 75 -0.64 -5.18 -5.89
N CYS A 76 0.53 -4.63 -6.21
CA CYS A 76 1.66 -5.41 -6.71
C CYS A 76 2.62 -5.74 -5.55
N PHE A 77 2.49 -6.95 -5.00
CA PHE A 77 3.39 -7.43 -3.96
C PHE A 77 4.76 -7.83 -4.51
N THR A 78 5.80 -7.12 -4.08
CA THR A 78 7.20 -7.44 -4.37
C THR A 78 7.88 -7.93 -3.10
N GLY A 79 8.21 -9.22 -3.05
CA GLY A 79 8.80 -9.87 -1.88
C GLY A 79 9.15 -11.33 -2.14
N THR A 80 9.73 -12.00 -1.15
CA THR A 80 10.02 -13.43 -1.20
C THR A 80 8.73 -14.24 -1.32
N HIS A 81 8.83 -15.50 -1.76
CA HIS A 81 7.68 -16.39 -1.81
C HIS A 81 6.95 -16.47 -0.46
N PHE A 82 7.70 -16.59 0.63
CA PHE A 82 7.15 -16.61 1.99
C PHE A 82 6.41 -15.31 2.35
N GLN A 83 6.99 -14.13 2.02
CA GLN A 83 6.32 -12.84 2.26
C GLN A 83 4.99 -12.74 1.52
N LYS A 84 4.96 -13.18 0.25
CA LYS A 84 3.73 -13.20 -0.56
C LYS A 84 2.66 -14.12 0.05
N LEU A 85 3.03 -15.31 0.50
CA LEU A 85 2.10 -16.22 1.19
C LEU A 85 1.51 -15.57 2.45
N VAL A 86 2.34 -14.94 3.27
CA VAL A 86 1.87 -14.23 4.47
C VAL A 86 0.92 -13.09 4.09
N TRP A 87 1.23 -12.30 3.06
CA TRP A 87 0.37 -11.22 2.61
C TRP A 87 -0.99 -11.71 2.09
N GLU A 88 -1.04 -12.82 1.37
CA GLU A 88 -2.30 -13.44 0.95
C GLU A 88 -3.15 -13.88 2.16
N GLN A 89 -2.53 -14.44 3.21
CA GLN A 89 -3.26 -14.77 4.44
C GLN A 89 -3.80 -13.54 5.17
N LEU A 90 -3.02 -12.45 5.21
CA LEU A 90 -3.47 -11.21 5.84
C LEU A 90 -4.69 -10.60 5.13
N ARG A 91 -4.83 -10.78 3.81
CA ARG A 91 -6.00 -10.29 3.05
C ARG A 91 -7.30 -10.99 3.43
N ASN A 92 -7.23 -12.20 4.01
CA ASN A 92 -8.41 -12.97 4.42
C ASN A 92 -8.95 -12.56 5.80
N ILE A 93 -8.25 -11.68 6.53
CA ILE A 93 -8.70 -11.20 7.85
C ILE A 93 -9.83 -10.18 7.64
N PRO A 94 -11.05 -10.43 8.14
CA PRO A 94 -12.16 -9.48 7.99
C PRO A 94 -11.89 -8.16 8.72
N PHE A 95 -12.53 -7.09 8.23
CA PHE A 95 -12.46 -5.79 8.89
C PHE A 95 -12.95 -5.85 10.33
N GLY A 96 -12.14 -5.31 11.25
CA GLY A 96 -12.46 -5.26 12.68
C GLY A 96 -12.15 -6.54 13.45
N GLU A 97 -11.64 -7.57 12.77
CA GLU A 97 -11.18 -8.80 13.40
C GLU A 97 -9.66 -8.80 13.56
N THR A 98 -9.16 -9.68 14.43
CA THR A 98 -7.73 -9.83 14.71
C THR A 98 -7.33 -11.28 14.53
N GLN A 99 -6.13 -11.51 13.98
CA GLN A 99 -5.52 -12.83 13.92
C GLN A 99 -4.18 -12.88 14.65
N THR A 100 -3.82 -14.04 15.19
CA THR A 100 -2.53 -14.31 15.83
C THR A 100 -1.51 -14.81 14.81
N TYR A 101 -0.24 -14.47 15.02
CA TYR A 101 0.85 -14.96 14.17
C TYR A 101 0.94 -16.48 14.09
N ALA A 102 0.63 -17.20 15.18
CA ALA A 102 0.62 -18.65 15.19
C ALA A 102 -0.40 -19.23 14.21
N LYS A 103 -1.59 -18.64 14.13
CA LYS A 103 -2.65 -19.07 13.21
C LYS A 103 -2.41 -18.68 11.75
N LEU A 104 -1.51 -17.74 11.48
CA LEU A 104 -1.09 -17.40 10.11
C LEU A 104 -0.02 -18.37 9.57
N ALA A 105 0.56 -19.22 10.44
CA ALA A 105 1.66 -20.12 10.10
C ALA A 105 1.23 -21.61 10.00
N GLU A 106 -0.03 -21.93 10.27
CA GLU A 106 -0.65 -23.25 10.03
C GLU A 106 -1.16 -23.37 8.60
#